data_AF-A0A662YZE8-F1
#
_entry.id   AF-A0A662YZE8-F1
#
_cell.length_a   1.000
_cell.length_b   1.000
_cell.length_c   1.000
_cell.angle_alpha   90.00
_cell.angle_beta   90.00
_cell.angle_gamma   90.00
#
_symmetry.space_group_name_H-M   'P 1'
#
loop_
_entity.id
_entity.type
_entity.pdbx_description
1 polymer ?
#
loop_
_entity_poly.entity_id
_entity_poly.type
_entity_poly.pdbx_seq_one_letter_code
_entity_poly.pdbx_strand_id
1 'polypeptide(L)'
;MCRTLQKPLDLVNYIDVAQQDGKLPFVPIEEEMILAVSKYGVKVATADQCGALHRHPLYLIVHMLCYDDGLGAGKNILALKTTDSNQEECNIWVGTSTCHLQGAIISLRLRFNI
;
A
#
# COMPACT_ATOMS: atom_id res chain seq x y z
N MET A 1 -5.46 -9.87 -14.35
CA MET A 1 -6.16 -10.20 -13.08
C MET A 1 -6.45 -8.97 -12.19
N CYS A 2 -6.30 -7.74 -12.68
CA CYS A 2 -6.62 -6.56 -11.86
C CYS A 2 -8.10 -6.46 -11.43
N ARG A 3 -8.95 -7.20 -12.13
CA ARG A 3 -10.38 -7.38 -11.86
C ARG A 3 -10.71 -8.30 -10.68
N THR A 4 -9.77 -9.14 -10.23
CA THR A 4 -10.06 -10.15 -9.18
C THR A 4 -10.10 -9.55 -7.78
N LEU A 5 -9.35 -8.47 -7.53
CA LEU A 5 -9.34 -7.73 -6.25
C LEU A 5 -10.11 -6.40 -6.39
N GLN A 6 -11.35 -6.46 -6.88
CA GLN A 6 -12.17 -5.25 -7.04
C GLN A 6 -12.91 -4.85 -5.77
N LYS A 7 -13.18 -5.80 -4.86
CA LYS A 7 -13.84 -5.46 -3.60
C LYS A 7 -12.81 -5.12 -2.54
N PRO A 8 -13.10 -4.18 -1.64
CA PRO A 8 -12.22 -3.84 -0.53
C PRO A 8 -11.80 -5.06 0.31
N LEU A 9 -12.75 -5.95 0.59
CA LEU A 9 -12.51 -7.15 1.41
C LEU A 9 -11.61 -8.18 0.73
N ASP A 10 -11.66 -8.28 -0.61
CA ASP A 10 -10.75 -9.16 -1.35
C ASP A 10 -9.30 -8.67 -1.22
N LEU A 11 -9.09 -7.35 -1.23
CA LEU A 11 -7.78 -6.72 -1.06
C LEU A 11 -7.24 -6.92 0.36
N VAL A 12 -8.08 -6.79 1.40
CA VAL A 12 -7.69 -7.09 2.79
C VAL A 12 -7.27 -8.55 2.92
N ASN A 13 -8.13 -9.49 2.51
CA ASN A 13 -7.82 -10.93 2.58
C ASN A 13 -6.55 -11.30 1.81
N TYR A 14 -6.28 -10.65 0.68
CA TYR A 14 -5.05 -10.87 -0.07
C TYR A 14 -3.80 -10.46 0.73
N ILE A 15 -3.86 -9.31 1.43
CA ILE A 15 -2.75 -8.83 2.26
C ILE A 15 -2.55 -9.75 3.46
N ASP A 16 -3.63 -10.17 4.13
CA ASP A 16 -3.57 -11.09 5.27
C ASP A 16 -2.90 -12.42 4.90
N VAL A 17 -3.30 -13.02 3.77
CA VAL A 17 -2.69 -14.25 3.25
C VAL A 17 -1.22 -14.02 2.90
N ALA A 18 -0.87 -12.87 2.29
CA ALA A 18 0.51 -12.55 1.98
C ALA A 18 1.39 -12.40 3.25
N GLN A 19 0.82 -11.91 4.36
CA GLN A 19 1.52 -11.85 5.64
C GLN A 19 1.69 -13.24 6.26
N GLN A 20 0.65 -14.06 6.24
CA GLN A 20 0.71 -15.45 6.73
C GLN A 20 1.71 -16.32 5.94
N ASP A 21 1.78 -16.12 4.62
CA ASP A 21 2.75 -16.77 3.74
C ASP A 21 4.20 -16.26 3.93
N GLY A 22 4.41 -15.22 4.74
CA GLY A 22 5.72 -14.58 4.94
C GLY A 22 6.21 -13.74 3.76
N LYS A 23 5.34 -13.42 2.79
CA LYS A 23 5.66 -12.54 1.64
C LYS A 23 5.68 -11.07 2.04
N LEU A 24 4.95 -10.71 3.10
CA LEU A 24 4.92 -9.39 3.72
C LEU A 24 5.13 -9.55 5.23
N PRO A 25 5.95 -8.73 5.90
CA PRO A 25 6.01 -8.78 7.35
C PRO A 25 4.71 -8.23 7.98
N PHE A 26 4.33 -8.77 9.14
CA PHE A 26 3.24 -8.22 9.95
C PHE A 26 3.58 -6.83 10.51
N VAL A 27 4.85 -6.63 10.87
CA VAL A 27 5.36 -5.36 11.40
C VAL A 27 6.43 -4.84 10.42
N PRO A 28 6.25 -3.66 9.80
CA PRO A 28 7.25 -3.10 8.89
C PRO A 28 8.52 -2.69 9.63
N ILE A 29 9.63 -2.63 8.88
CA ILE A 29 10.92 -2.13 9.38
C ILE A 29 10.80 -0.63 9.68
N GLU A 30 11.48 -0.15 10.72
CA GLU A 30 11.42 1.22 11.29
C GLU A 30 11.98 2.33 10.37
N GLU A 31 11.63 2.34 9.08
CA GLU A 31 11.91 3.47 8.20
C GLU A 31 10.66 4.34 8.06
N GLU A 32 10.66 5.50 8.72
CA GLU A 32 9.57 6.46 8.59
C GLU A 32 9.54 7.06 7.18
N MET A 33 8.38 6.93 6.52
CA MET A 33 8.11 7.55 5.22
C MET A 33 6.96 8.55 5.35
N ILE A 34 7.01 9.57 4.50
CA ILE A 34 5.98 10.60 4.40
C ILE A 34 5.12 10.31 3.18
N LEU A 35 3.81 10.14 3.42
CA LEU A 35 2.80 10.01 2.39
C LEU A 35 2.13 11.37 2.12
N ALA A 36 2.49 12.02 1.03
CA ALA A 36 1.88 13.28 0.62
C ALA A 36 0.76 13.06 -0.39
N VAL A 37 -0.46 13.44 -0.04
CA VAL A 37 -1.65 13.34 -0.90
C VAL A 37 -1.95 14.70 -1.52
N SER A 38 -2.26 14.74 -2.81
CA SER A 38 -2.64 15.96 -3.53
C SER A 38 -3.63 15.64 -4.66
N LYS A 39 -4.16 16.68 -5.32
CA LYS A 39 -4.97 16.52 -6.54
C LYS A 39 -4.26 15.78 -7.69
N TYR A 40 -2.94 15.67 -7.64
CA TYR A 40 -2.14 14.96 -8.64
C TYR A 40 -1.95 13.47 -8.31
N GLY A 41 -2.28 13.04 -7.09
CA GLY A 41 -2.11 11.68 -6.61
C GLY A 41 -1.34 11.61 -5.30
N VAL A 42 -0.68 10.48 -5.08
CA VAL A 42 0.04 10.15 -3.85
C VAL A 42 1.55 10.11 -4.10
N LYS A 43 2.32 10.78 -3.25
CA LYS A 43 3.79 10.77 -3.28
C LYS A 43 4.31 10.15 -1.99
N VAL A 44 5.23 9.21 -2.11
CA VAL A 44 5.98 8.60 -1.00
C VAL A 44 7.38 9.19 -1.00
N ALA A 45 7.82 9.72 0.13
CA ALA A 45 9.16 10.27 0.31
C ALA A 45 9.75 9.79 1.65
N THR A 46 11.07 9.80 1.74
CA THR A 46 11.79 9.63 3.02
C THR A 46 11.46 10.79 3.98
N ALA A 47 11.61 10.55 5.28
CA ALA A 47 11.36 11.57 6.32
C ALA A 47 12.17 12.87 6.13
N ASP A 48 13.40 12.76 5.60
CA ASP A 48 14.27 13.89 5.27
C ASP A 48 13.82 14.70 4.03
N GLN A 49 12.77 14.24 3.33
CA GLN A 49 12.21 14.82 2.11
C GLN A 49 13.23 15.01 0.98
N CYS A 50 14.40 14.38 1.06
CA CYS A 50 15.52 14.59 0.14
C CYS A 50 15.30 13.89 -1.21
N GLY A 51 14.33 12.96 -1.29
CA GLY A 51 13.94 12.32 -2.54
C GLY A 51 12.52 11.75 -2.49
N ALA A 52 11.78 11.87 -3.60
CA ALA A 52 10.54 11.12 -3.78
C ALA A 52 10.88 9.67 -4.17
N LEU A 53 10.54 8.70 -3.32
CA LEU A 53 10.73 7.28 -3.59
C LEU A 53 9.73 6.80 -4.65
N HIS A 54 8.46 7.16 -4.46
CA HIS A 54 7.39 6.74 -5.37
C HIS A 54 6.39 7.87 -5.62
N ARG A 55 5.83 7.86 -6.84
CA ARG A 55 4.72 8.72 -7.25
C ARG A 55 3.65 7.86 -7.88
N HIS A 56 2.44 7.94 -7.33
CA HIS A 56 1.25 7.25 -7.82
C HIS A 56 0.28 8.30 -8.35
N PRO A 57 0.25 8.55 -9.68
CA PRO A 57 -0.69 9.48 -10.29
C PRO A 57 -2.13 9.09 -9.97
N LEU A 58 -2.99 10.09 -9.73
CA LEU A 58 -4.36 9.86 -9.28
C LEU A 58 -5.16 8.94 -10.22
N TYR A 59 -4.95 9.05 -11.54
CA TYR A 59 -5.65 8.25 -12.54
C TYR A 59 -5.24 6.77 -12.60
N LEU A 60 -4.15 6.39 -11.91
CA LEU A 60 -3.68 5.00 -11.80
C LEU A 60 -4.06 4.36 -10.46
N ILE A 61 -4.63 5.12 -9.53
CA ILE A 61 -5.05 4.61 -8.23
C ILE A 61 -6.43 3.98 -8.39
N VAL A 62 -6.54 2.69 -8.03
CA VAL A 62 -7.79 1.92 -8.13
C VAL A 62 -8.52 1.93 -6.79
N HIS A 63 -7.81 1.61 -5.70
CA HIS A 63 -8.35 1.64 -4.35
C HIS A 63 -7.30 2.12 -3.35
N MET A 64 -7.75 2.80 -2.31
CA MET A 64 -6.98 3.13 -1.12
C MET A 64 -7.82 2.73 0.10
N LEU A 65 -7.30 1.85 0.95
CA LEU A 65 -7.98 1.31 2.12
C LEU A 65 -7.17 1.58 3.37
N CYS A 66 -7.86 1.84 4.47
CA CYS A 66 -7.29 1.92 5.81
C CYS A 66 -8.11 0.98 6.70
N TYR A 67 -7.46 0.03 7.37
CA TYR A 67 -8.13 -0.94 8.25
C TYR A 67 -7.23 -1.30 9.44
N ASP A 68 -7.84 -1.75 10.53
CA ASP A 68 -7.13 -2.21 11.73
C ASP A 68 -6.35 -3.50 11.40
N ASP A 69 -5.10 -3.59 11.87
CA ASP A 69 -4.22 -4.74 11.57
C ASP A 69 -4.63 -6.04 12.27
N GLY A 70 -5.57 -5.99 13.22
CA GLY A 70 -6.08 -7.14 13.95
C GLY A 70 -5.08 -7.74 14.94
N LEU A 71 -3.93 -7.10 15.18
CA LEU A 71 -2.88 -7.61 16.07
C LEU A 71 -3.01 -7.09 17.51
N GLY A 72 -4.04 -6.27 17.79
CA GLY A 72 -4.33 -5.76 19.12
C GLY A 72 -3.46 -4.60 19.59
N ALA A 73 -2.49 -4.15 18.78
CA ALA A 73 -1.65 -2.99 19.05
C ALA A 73 -2.30 -1.65 18.65
N GLY A 74 -3.50 -1.69 18.05
CA GLY A 74 -4.22 -0.50 17.58
C GLY A 74 -3.53 0.20 16.41
N LYS A 75 -2.80 -0.55 15.58
CA LYS A 75 -2.17 -0.02 14.36
C LYS A 75 -3.13 -0.22 13.19
N ASN A 76 -3.11 0.73 12.27
CA ASN A 76 -3.87 0.61 11.03
C ASN A 76 -2.93 0.30 9.86
N ILE A 77 -3.38 -0.55 8.95
CA ILE A 77 -2.76 -0.80 7.66
C ILE A 77 -3.38 0.11 6.62
N LEU A 78 -2.54 0.85 5.91
CA LEU A 78 -2.88 1.59 4.71
C LEU A 78 -2.47 0.78 3.48
N ALA A 79 -3.43 0.36 2.68
CA ALA A 79 -3.22 -0.35 1.43
C ALA A 79 -3.61 0.51 0.23
N LEU A 80 -2.68 0.73 -0.70
CA LEU A 80 -2.91 1.43 -1.95
C LEU A 80 -2.75 0.47 -3.12
N LYS A 81 -3.83 0.23 -3.85
CA LYS A 81 -3.81 -0.55 -5.10
C LYS A 81 -3.71 0.41 -6.27
N THR A 82 -2.66 0.25 -7.07
CA THR A 82 -2.41 0.99 -8.31
C THR A 82 -2.40 0.05 -9.50
N THR A 83 -2.75 0.55 -10.68
CA THR A 83 -2.69 -0.20 -11.94
C THR A 83 -1.72 0.47 -12.92
N ASP A 84 -1.30 -0.26 -13.95
CA ASP A 84 -0.62 0.31 -15.10
C ASP A 84 -1.60 1.01 -16.07
N SER A 85 -1.07 1.69 -17.09
CA SER A 85 -1.89 2.41 -18.08
C SER A 85 -2.84 1.50 -18.85
N ASN A 86 -2.49 0.23 -19.02
CA ASN A 86 -3.25 -0.75 -19.80
C ASN A 86 -4.26 -1.53 -18.94
N GLN A 87 -4.25 -1.34 -17.61
CA GLN A 87 -5.07 -2.05 -16.64
C GLN A 87 -4.85 -3.58 -16.60
N GLU A 88 -3.66 -4.01 -16.97
CA GLU A 88 -3.28 -5.42 -17.05
C GLU A 88 -2.59 -5.88 -15.75
N GLU A 89 -1.72 -5.03 -15.20
CA GLU A 89 -0.96 -5.25 -13.98
C GLU A 89 -1.47 -4.37 -12.84
N CYS A 90 -1.48 -4.89 -11.60
CA CYS A 90 -1.61 -4.05 -10.41
C CYS A 90 -0.47 -4.24 -9.44
N ASN A 91 -0.13 -3.15 -8.75
CA ASN A 91 0.79 -3.12 -7.63
C ASN A 91 0.01 -2.76 -6.35
N ILE A 92 0.37 -3.38 -5.23
CA ILE A 92 -0.24 -3.13 -3.92
C ILE A 92 0.85 -2.57 -3.00
N TRP A 93 0.64 -1.36 -2.50
CA TRP A 93 1.56 -0.69 -1.58
C TRP A 93 0.94 -0.78 -0.19
N VAL A 94 1.68 -1.31 0.78
CA VAL A 94 1.17 -1.54 2.14
C VAL A 94 2.07 -0.78 3.12
N GLY A 95 1.47 0.07 3.94
CA GLY A 95 2.16 0.74 5.03
C GLY A 95 1.37 0.65 6.32
N THR A 96 2.03 0.85 7.47
CA THR A 96 1.33 0.94 8.76
C THR A 96 1.29 2.38 9.23
N SER A 97 0.20 2.78 9.88
CA SER A 97 0.05 4.11 10.46
C SER A 97 -0.64 4.04 11.81
N THR A 98 -0.26 4.94 12.71
CA THR A 98 -0.83 5.04 14.06
C THR A 98 -2.10 5.88 14.11
N CYS A 99 -2.26 6.90 13.24
CA CYS A 99 -3.50 7.69 13.01
C CYS A 99 -3.28 9.07 12.36
N HIS A 100 -2.05 9.50 12.05
CA HIS A 100 -1.80 10.81 11.42
C HIS A 100 -0.73 10.73 10.33
N LEU A 101 -1.09 10.41 9.08
CA LEU A 101 -0.29 10.61 7.84
C LEU A 101 1.26 10.40 7.93
N GLN A 102 1.70 9.53 8.83
CA GLN A 102 3.08 9.09 9.04
C GLN A 102 3.03 7.56 9.07
N GLY A 103 3.92 6.93 8.32
CA GLY A 103 3.98 5.47 8.24
C GLY A 103 5.17 4.99 7.42
N ALA A 104 5.73 3.86 7.81
CA ALA A 104 6.65 3.13 6.94
C ALA A 104 5.86 2.54 5.77
N ILE A 105 6.28 2.82 4.53
CA ILE A 105 5.59 2.33 3.33
C ILE A 105 6.45 1.23 2.71
N ILE A 106 5.95 0.01 2.76
CA ILE A 106 6.58 -1.14 2.09
C ILE A 106 5.86 -1.36 0.77
N SER A 107 6.61 -1.34 -0.34
CA SER A 107 6.06 -1.70 -1.65
C SER A 107 5.98 -3.21 -1.77
N LEU A 108 4.77 -3.77 -1.93
CA LEU A 108 4.60 -5.14 -2.39
C LEU A 108 4.34 -5.13 -3.90
N ARG A 109 5.40 -5.31 -4.68
CA ARG A 109 5.26 -5.44 -6.13
C ARG A 109 4.78 -6.84 -6.48
N LEU A 110 3.49 -6.99 -6.74
CA LEU A 110 2.94 -8.22 -7.29
C LEU A 110 3.21 -8.26 -8.79
N ARG A 111 4.18 -9.07 -9.21
CA ARG A 111 4.23 -9.55 -10.59
C ARG A 111 3.45 -10.86 -10.65
N PHE A 112 2.29 -10.83 -11.29
CA PHE A 112 1.64 -12.07 -11.71
C PHE A 112 2.30 -12.50 -13.02
N ASN A 113 3.29 -13.39 -12.94
CA ASN A 113 3.64 -14.21 -14.10
C ASN A 113 2.55 -15.26 -14.25
N ILE A 114 2.03 -15.38 -15.48
CA ILE A 114 1.26 -16.53 -15.93
C ILE A 114 2.21 -17.72 -16.01
#